data_AF-A0A7C2PAU3-F1
#
_entry.id   AF-A0A7C2PAU3-F1
#
_cell.length_a   1.000
_cell.length_b   1.000
_cell.length_c   1.000
_cell.angle_alpha   90.00
_cell.angle_beta   90.00
_cell.angle_gamma   90.00
#
_symmetry.space_group_name_H-M   'P 1'
#
loop_
_entity.id
_entity.type
_entity.pdbx_description
1 polymer ?
#
loop_
_entity_poly.entity_id
_entity_poly.type
_entity_poly.pdbx_seq_one_letter_code
_entity_poly.pdbx_strand_id
1 'polypeptide(L)'
;MLAIAEMLERLAELHAQREALERENQSLIEEAVPPEVRSKLDEIEAEFRGRLEAAATRIEELEASIKSATLTHGESVRGRVFQAVWNKGRQTWDSKGLAAYAESHPDVLPYRKEGEPTVTVRRVGGKEAE
;
A
#
# COMPACT_ATOMS: atom_id res chain seq x y z
N MET A 1 -20.89 4.11 27.67
CA MET A 1 -19.92 4.61 26.69
C MET A 1 -18.72 3.68 26.83
N LEU A 2 -18.47 2.81 25.85
CA LEU A 2 -17.35 1.85 25.95
C LEU A 2 -16.03 2.62 26.04
N ALA A 3 -15.11 2.18 26.89
CA ALA A 3 -13.75 2.71 26.91
C ALA A 3 -13.05 2.36 25.58
N ILE A 4 -12.12 3.21 25.12
CA ILE A 4 -11.39 3.00 23.84
C ILE A 4 -10.72 1.62 23.80
N ALA A 5 -10.22 1.14 24.95
CA ALA A 5 -9.66 -0.21 25.08
C ALA A 5 -10.71 -1.31 24.79
N GLU A 6 -11.92 -1.20 25.34
CA GLU A 6 -13.00 -2.17 25.10
C GLU A 6 -13.45 -2.17 23.63
N MET A 7 -13.41 -1.00 22.96
CA MET A 7 -13.68 -0.92 21.52
C MET A 7 -12.61 -1.63 20.69
N LEU A 8 -11.34 -1.57 21.10
CA LEU A 8 -10.25 -2.28 20.43
C LEU A 8 -10.35 -3.79 20.63
N GLU A 9 -10.71 -4.25 21.84
CA GLU A 9 -10.97 -5.68 22.10
C GLU A 9 -12.15 -6.18 21.26
N ARG A 10 -13.25 -5.41 21.21
CA ARG A 10 -14.39 -5.75 20.38
C ARG A 10 -14.04 -5.78 18.89
N LEU A 11 -13.18 -4.86 18.43
CA LEU A 11 -12.68 -4.87 17.06
C LEU A 11 -11.86 -6.14 16.79
N ALA A 12 -11.02 -6.58 17.73
CA ALA A 12 -10.25 -7.81 17.61
C ALA A 12 -11.16 -9.05 17.52
N GLU A 13 -12.21 -9.13 18.34
CA GLU A 13 -13.22 -10.21 18.27
C GLU A 13 -13.91 -10.25 16.91
N LEU A 14 -14.31 -9.09 16.37
CA LEU A 14 -14.96 -9.00 15.06
C LEU A 14 -14.03 -9.44 13.93
N HIS A 15 -12.74 -9.09 14.00
CA HIS A 15 -11.75 -9.59 13.06
C HIS A 15 -11.59 -11.10 13.14
N ALA A 16 -11.52 -11.68 14.34
CA ALA A 16 -11.42 -13.14 14.52
C ALA A 16 -12.68 -13.87 14.01
N GLN A 17 -13.87 -13.32 14.24
CA GLN A 17 -15.12 -13.86 13.69
C GLN A 17 -15.11 -13.83 12.16
N ARG A 18 -14.66 -12.73 11.56
CA ARG A 18 -14.55 -12.62 10.09
C ARG A 18 -13.57 -13.66 9.53
N GLU A 19 -12.39 -13.82 10.15
CA GLU A 19 -11.40 -14.82 9.75
C GLU A 19 -11.92 -16.27 9.90
N ALA A 20 -12.79 -16.54 10.87
CA ALA A 20 -13.43 -17.85 11.02
C ALA A 20 -14.45 -18.10 9.89
N LEU A 21 -15.32 -17.13 9.60
CA LEU A 21 -16.31 -17.22 8.52
C LEU A 21 -15.65 -17.32 7.13
N GLU A 22 -14.57 -16.57 6.90
CA GLU A 22 -13.80 -16.65 5.64
C GLU A 22 -13.22 -18.06 5.43
N ARG A 23 -12.70 -18.69 6.49
CA ARG A 23 -12.20 -20.08 6.43
C ARG A 23 -13.31 -21.10 6.19
N GLU A 24 -14.44 -20.96 6.88
CA GLU A 24 -15.60 -21.84 6.68
C GLU A 24 -16.13 -21.73 5.24
N ASN A 25 -16.29 -20.50 4.74
CA ASN A 25 -16.70 -20.24 3.37
C ASN A 25 -15.71 -20.86 2.36
N GLN A 26 -14.41 -20.70 2.57
CA GLN A 26 -13.39 -21.31 1.70
C GLN A 26 -13.47 -22.84 1.73
N SER A 27 -13.66 -23.45 2.90
CA SER A 27 -13.84 -24.91 3.03
C SER A 27 -15.07 -25.41 2.28
N LEU A 28 -16.19 -24.70 2.37
CA LEU A 28 -17.42 -25.06 1.65
C LEU A 28 -17.26 -24.90 0.13
N ILE A 29 -16.52 -23.89 -0.32
CA ILE A 29 -16.17 -23.74 -1.75
C ILE A 29 -15.32 -24.92 -2.21
N GLU A 30 -14.30 -25.31 -1.44
CA GLU A 30 -13.43 -26.44 -1.79
C GLU A 30 -14.17 -27.78 -1.81
N GLU A 31 -15.14 -27.98 -0.93
CA GLU A 31 -16.03 -29.15 -0.95
C GLU A 31 -16.99 -29.12 -2.15
N ALA A 32 -17.53 -27.95 -2.50
CA ALA A 32 -18.47 -27.79 -3.59
C ALA A 32 -17.83 -27.85 -4.98
N VAL A 33 -16.51 -27.61 -5.11
CA VAL A 33 -15.78 -27.64 -6.38
C VAL A 33 -15.25 -29.06 -6.62
N PRO A 34 -15.75 -29.79 -7.63
CA PRO A 34 -15.26 -31.13 -7.95
C PRO A 34 -13.78 -31.11 -8.36
N PRO A 35 -13.04 -32.20 -8.09
CA PRO A 35 -11.62 -32.30 -8.42
C PRO A 35 -11.34 -32.13 -9.93
N GLU A 36 -12.28 -32.50 -10.82
CA GLU A 36 -12.10 -32.31 -12.25
C GLU A 36 -12.14 -30.83 -12.67
N VAL A 37 -12.91 -30.00 -11.95
CA VAL A 37 -12.97 -28.55 -12.21
C VAL A 37 -11.71 -27.87 -11.71
N ARG A 38 -11.19 -28.30 -10.55
CA ARG A 38 -9.93 -27.80 -10.00
C ARG A 38 -8.75 -28.09 -10.94
N SER A 39 -8.67 -29.31 -11.47
CA SER A 39 -7.62 -29.68 -12.44
C SER A 39 -7.67 -28.83 -13.70
N LYS A 40 -8.86 -28.53 -14.23
CA LYS A 40 -9.01 -27.63 -15.38
C LYS A 40 -8.61 -26.19 -15.07
N LEU A 41 -8.87 -25.71 -13.85
CA LEU A 41 -8.44 -24.38 -13.42
C LEU A 41 -6.90 -24.31 -13.31
N ASP A 42 -6.28 -25.34 -12.74
CA ASP A 42 -4.81 -25.42 -12.62
C ASP A 42 -4.13 -25.46 -14.00
N GLU A 43 -4.71 -26.19 -14.97
CA GLU A 43 -4.24 -26.22 -16.35
C GLU A 43 -4.32 -24.85 -17.03
N ILE A 44 -5.45 -24.15 -16.89
CA ILE A 44 -5.64 -22.79 -17.42
C ILE A 44 -4.65 -21.83 -16.75
N GLU A 45 -4.54 -21.86 -15.42
CA GLU A 45 -3.58 -21.02 -14.71
C GLU A 45 -2.15 -21.28 -15.17
N ALA A 46 -1.75 -22.53 -15.37
CA ALA A 46 -0.43 -22.89 -15.88
C ALA A 46 -0.18 -22.34 -17.29
N GLU A 47 -1.17 -22.43 -18.19
CA GLU A 47 -1.06 -21.88 -19.56
C GLU A 47 -0.89 -20.35 -19.55
N PHE A 48 -1.65 -19.66 -18.70
CA PHE A 48 -1.65 -18.21 -18.67
C PHE A 48 -0.56 -17.60 -17.80
N ARG A 49 -0.01 -18.32 -16.81
CA ARG A 49 1.04 -17.81 -15.91
C ARG A 49 2.23 -17.25 -16.67
N GLY A 50 2.81 -18.04 -17.59
CA GLY A 50 3.97 -17.57 -18.37
C GLY A 50 3.64 -16.39 -19.30
N ARG A 51 2.41 -16.34 -19.83
CA ARG A 51 1.97 -15.23 -20.71
C ARG A 51 1.74 -13.94 -19.91
N LEU A 52 1.18 -14.05 -18.71
CA LEU A 52 0.97 -12.94 -17.80
C LEU A 52 2.29 -12.43 -17.23
N GLU A 53 3.21 -13.30 -16.83
CA GLU A 53 4.55 -12.93 -16.40
C GLU A 53 5.31 -12.20 -17.51
N ALA A 54 5.32 -12.74 -18.73
CA ALA A 54 5.97 -12.07 -19.86
C ALA A 54 5.33 -10.71 -20.20
N ALA A 55 4.01 -10.58 -20.05
CA ALA A 55 3.33 -9.30 -20.24
C ALA A 55 3.67 -8.31 -19.11
N ALA A 56 3.72 -8.77 -17.86
CA ALA A 56 4.09 -7.96 -16.70
C ALA A 56 5.52 -7.42 -16.84
N THR A 57 6.49 -8.27 -17.19
CA THR A 57 7.88 -7.84 -17.42
C THR A 57 7.96 -6.77 -18.51
N ARG A 58 7.26 -6.95 -19.64
CA ARG A 58 7.24 -5.94 -20.73
C ARG A 58 6.60 -4.63 -20.29
N ILE A 59 5.55 -4.68 -19.47
CA ILE A 59 4.91 -3.50 -18.90
C ILE A 59 5.89 -2.78 -17.99
N GLU A 60 6.56 -3.48 -17.07
CA GLU A 60 7.55 -2.90 -16.16
C GLU A 60 8.73 -2.27 -16.91
N GLU A 61 9.28 -2.95 -17.92
CA GLU A 61 10.35 -2.43 -18.77
C GLU A 61 9.94 -1.15 -19.50
N LEU A 62 8.73 -1.13 -20.06
CA LEU A 62 8.19 0.03 -20.75
C LEU A 62 7.90 1.18 -19.78
N GLU A 63 7.34 0.89 -18.61
CA GLU A 63 7.13 1.90 -17.57
C GLU A 63 8.44 2.51 -17.07
N ALA A 64 9.46 1.68 -16.85
CA ALA A 64 10.79 2.15 -16.45
C ALA A 64 11.38 3.07 -17.52
N SER A 65 11.24 2.68 -18.79
CA SER A 65 11.67 3.48 -19.95
C SER A 65 10.91 4.81 -20.04
N ILE A 66 9.59 4.80 -19.86
CA ILE A 66 8.75 6.01 -19.85
C ILE A 66 9.14 6.93 -18.69
N LYS A 67 9.36 6.38 -17.48
CA LYS A 67 9.79 7.16 -16.31
C LYS A 67 11.14 7.82 -16.57
N SER A 68 12.13 7.07 -17.08
CA SER A 68 13.45 7.61 -17.42
C SER A 68 13.36 8.70 -18.49
N ALA A 69 12.64 8.45 -19.60
CA ALA A 69 12.44 9.43 -20.67
C ALA A 69 11.71 10.69 -20.18
N THR A 70 10.70 10.54 -19.31
CA THR A 70 9.96 11.68 -18.73
C THR A 70 10.84 12.50 -17.78
N LEU A 71 11.74 11.85 -17.02
CA LEU A 71 12.72 12.55 -16.19
C LEU A 71 13.72 13.35 -17.02
N THR A 72 14.22 12.79 -18.14
CA THR A 72 15.10 13.49 -19.07
C THR A 72 14.39 14.63 -19.79
N HIS A 73 13.12 14.45 -20.15
CA HIS A 73 12.31 15.46 -20.82
C HIS A 73 11.95 16.64 -19.90
N GLY A 74 11.75 16.38 -18.60
CA GLY A 74 11.53 17.41 -17.59
C GLY A 74 10.12 18.00 -17.56
N GLU A 75 9.19 17.44 -18.34
CA GLU A 75 7.80 17.89 -18.43
C GLU A 75 6.83 16.69 -18.43
N SER A 76 5.58 16.95 -18.07
CA SER A 76 4.54 15.92 -18.07
C SER A 76 4.07 15.61 -19.48
N VAL A 77 4.05 14.33 -19.86
CA VAL A 77 3.66 13.88 -21.21
C VAL A 77 2.35 13.10 -21.13
N ARG A 78 1.39 13.44 -21.99
CA ARG A 78 0.06 12.82 -22.04
C ARG A 78 -0.12 11.98 -23.31
N GLY A 79 -0.47 10.71 -23.13
CA GLY A 79 -0.95 9.84 -24.19
C GLY A 79 -2.48 9.80 -24.25
N ARG A 80 -3.02 8.88 -25.05
CA ARG A 80 -4.48 8.73 -25.24
C ARG A 80 -5.19 8.16 -24.00
N VAL A 81 -4.54 7.24 -23.29
CA VAL A 81 -5.10 6.52 -22.13
C VAL A 81 -4.28 6.77 -20.86
N PHE A 82 -2.96 6.90 -20.98
CA PHE A 82 -2.04 7.11 -19.86
C PHE A 82 -1.37 8.48 -19.94
N GLN A 83 -0.93 8.99 -18.78
CA GLN A 83 -0.15 10.22 -18.66
C GLN A 83 1.04 9.97 -17.73
N ALA A 84 2.23 10.38 -18.15
CA ALA A 84 3.40 10.45 -17.28
C ALA A 84 3.47 11.86 -16.68
N VAL A 85 3.32 11.96 -15.36
CA VAL A 85 3.34 13.24 -14.65
C VAL A 85 4.74 13.48 -14.08
N TRP A 86 5.45 14.43 -14.68
CA TRP A 86 6.71 14.90 -14.12
C TRP A 86 6.43 15.86 -12.97
N ASN A 87 6.98 15.54 -11.80
CA ASN A 87 6.93 16.40 -10.63
C ASN A 87 8.34 16.90 -10.36
N LYS A 88 8.49 18.22 -10.23
CA LYS A 88 9.73 18.81 -9.74
C LYS A 88 10.05 18.23 -8.35
N GLY A 89 11.30 17.81 -8.15
CA GLY A 89 11.77 17.28 -6.87
C GLY A 89 11.32 18.16 -5.71
N ARG A 90 10.68 17.56 -4.71
CA ARG A 90 10.17 18.32 -3.55
C ARG A 90 11.35 18.82 -2.73
N GLN A 91 11.31 20.10 -2.41
CA GLN A 91 12.21 20.66 -1.40
C GLN A 91 11.74 20.16 -0.04
N THR A 92 12.46 19.19 0.52
CA THR A 92 12.24 18.72 1.89
C THR A 92 13.13 19.53 2.81
N TRP A 93 12.57 20.05 3.89
CA TRP A 93 13.31 20.74 4.94
C TRP A 93 13.73 19.73 6.00
N ASP A 94 14.96 19.86 6.50
CA ASP A 94 15.40 19.11 7.68
C ASP A 94 14.79 19.74 8.93
N SER A 95 13.70 19.14 9.43
CA SER A 95 13.01 19.60 10.63
C SER A 95 13.91 19.63 11.87
N LYS A 96 14.92 18.74 11.96
CA LYS A 96 15.83 18.71 13.10
C LYS A 96 16.81 19.88 13.05
N GLY A 97 17.40 20.13 11.88
CA GLY A 97 18.25 21.30 11.64
C GLY A 97 17.51 22.62 11.86
N LEU A 98 16.27 22.73 11.38
CA LEU A 98 15.44 23.92 11.62
C LEU A 98 15.07 24.11 13.10
N ALA A 99 14.81 23.02 13.84
CA ALA A 99 14.56 23.11 15.28
C ALA A 99 15.79 23.62 16.04
N ALA A 100 17.00 23.13 15.70
CA ALA A 100 18.25 23.62 16.29
C ALA A 100 18.53 25.09 15.92
N TYR A 101 18.23 25.50 14.68
CA TYR A 101 18.36 26.90 14.27
C TYR A 101 17.43 27.82 15.07
N ALA A 102 16.19 27.38 15.31
CA ALA A 102 15.19 28.12 16.07
C ALA A 102 15.57 28.42 17.53
N GLU A 103 16.51 27.66 18.12
CA GLU A 103 17.06 27.95 19.46
C GLU A 103 17.80 29.29 19.51
N SER A 104 18.50 29.62 18.42
CA SER A 104 19.26 30.88 18.27
C SER A 104 18.46 31.98 17.57
N HIS A 105 17.37 31.63 16.90
CA HIS A 105 16.53 32.51 16.08
C HIS A 105 15.04 32.23 16.33
N PRO A 106 14.45 32.71 17.45
CA PRO A 106 13.06 32.42 17.82
C PRO A 106 12.01 33.01 16.85
N ASP A 107 12.42 33.94 15.99
CA ASP A 107 11.62 34.60 14.96
C ASP A 107 11.01 33.63 13.93
N VAL A 108 11.57 32.42 13.81
CA VAL A 108 11.04 31.39 12.90
C VAL A 108 9.87 30.59 13.49
N LEU A 109 9.68 30.60 14.82
CA LEU A 109 8.64 29.82 15.51
C LEU A 109 7.20 30.11 15.07
N PRO A 110 6.79 31.37 14.79
CA PRO A 110 5.44 31.68 14.31
C PRO A 110 5.08 31.05 12.96
N TYR A 111 6.08 30.64 12.18
CA TYR A 111 5.89 30.02 10.87
C TYR A 111 5.77 28.48 10.94
N ARG A 112 6.04 27.88 12.10
CA ARG A 112 5.83 26.44 12.32
C ARG A 112 4.34 26.14 12.36
N LYS A 113 3.87 25.30 11.44
CA LYS A 113 2.50 24.78 11.44
C LYS A 113 2.49 23.37 11.99
N GLU A 114 1.64 23.14 12.98
CA GLU A 114 1.37 21.81 13.52
C GLU A 114 -0.01 21.36 13.01
N GLY A 115 -0.08 20.19 12.40
CA GLY A 115 -1.32 19.62 11.89
C GLY A 115 -2.16 18.99 13.00
N GLU A 116 -3.43 18.71 12.71
CA GLU A 116 -4.30 18.02 13.66
C GLU A 116 -3.80 16.58 13.91
N PRO A 117 -3.89 16.08 15.14
CA PRO A 117 -3.49 14.71 15.45
C PRO A 117 -4.40 13.72 14.71
N THR A 118 -3.79 12.80 13.95
CA THR A 118 -4.49 11.71 13.27
C THR A 118 -4.25 10.39 13.98
N VAL A 119 -5.31 9.61 14.23
CA VAL A 119 -5.21 8.26 14.79
C VAL A 119 -5.35 7.23 13.67
N THR A 120 -4.40 6.29 13.60
CA THR A 120 -4.50 5.11 12.73
C THR A 120 -4.58 3.86 13.61
N VAL A 121 -5.66 3.10 13.50
CA VAL A 121 -5.80 1.81 14.20
C VAL A 121 -5.07 0.75 13.38
N ARG A 122 -4.15 0.00 14.00
CA ARG A 122 -3.38 -1.08 13.36
C ARG A 122 -3.45 -2.34 14.23
N ARG A 123 -3.46 -3.52 13.60
CA ARG A 123 -3.27 -4.78 14.33
C ARG A 123 -1.87 -4.76 14.94
N VAL A 124 -1.77 -4.93 16.26
CA VAL A 124 -0.48 -5.09 16.91
C VAL A 124 0.01 -6.51 16.59
N GLY A 125 0.95 -6.63 15.65
CA GLY A 125 1.62 -7.89 15.41
C GLY A 125 2.41 -8.28 16.66
N GLY A 126 2.20 -9.49 17.17
CA GLY A 126 3.07 -10.06 18.19
C GLY A 126 4.50 -10.02 17.68
N LYS A 127 5.34 -9.17 18.27
CA LYS A 127 6.77 -9.44 18.30
C LYS A 127 6.91 -10.71 19.12
N GLU A 128 7.08 -11.85 18.46
CA GLU A 128 7.80 -12.96 19.08
C GLU A 128 9.18 -12.39 19.44
N ALA A 129 9.41 -12.24 20.75
CA ALA A 129 10.72 -11.95 21.29
C ALA A 129 11.51 -13.26 21.19
N GLU A 130 12.44 -13.29 20.23
CA GLU A 130 13.60 -14.18 20.25
C GLU A 130 14.66 -13.64 21.24
#